data_AF-A0A966ML76-F1
#
_entry.id   AF-A0A966ML76-F1
#
_cell.length_a   1.000
_cell.length_b   1.000
_cell.length_c   1.000
_cell.angle_alpha   90.00
_cell.angle_beta   90.00
_cell.angle_gamma   90.00
#
_symmetry.space_group_name_H-M   'P 1'
#
loop_
_entity.id
_entity.type
_entity.pdbx_description
1 polymer ?
#
loop_
_entity_poly.entity_id
_entity_poly.type
_entity_poly.pdbx_seq_one_letter_code
_entity_poly.pdbx_strand_id
1 'polypeptide(L)' 'MSERPQEVAILAGGCFWGMEELLRAIPGVLETDVGYTGGWLEHPTYHDTHDSKSGHAESVRVVFDP' A
#
# COMPACT_ATOMS: atom_id res chain seq x y z
N MET A 1 -4.94 0.11 28.89
CA MET A 1 -4.21 -0.20 27.65
C MET A 1 -3.69 1.11 27.09
N SER A 2 -2.40 1.22 26.76
CA SER A 2 -1.86 2.44 26.15
C SER A 2 -2.15 2.39 24.66
N GLU A 3 -3.11 3.18 24.19
CA GLU A 3 -3.39 3.38 22.77
C GLU A 3 -2.25 4.22 22.18
N ARG A 4 -1.21 3.56 21.69
CA ARG A 4 -0.17 4.26 20.92
C ARG A 4 -0.79 4.72 19.59
N PRO A 5 -0.64 6.00 19.20
CA PRO A 5 -1.20 6.49 17.95
C PRO A 5 -0.51 5.77 16.80
N GLN A 6 -1.27 4.93 16.08
CA GLN A 6 -0.80 4.27 14.88
C GLN A 6 -0.93 5.24 13.71
N GLU A 7 0.14 5.46 12.97
CA GLU A 7 0.13 6.27 11.76
C GLU A 7 0.03 5.39 10.52
N VAL A 8 -0.59 5.94 9.48
CA VAL A 8 -0.79 5.23 8.21
C VAL A 8 -0.14 6.01 7.09
N ALA A 9 0.75 5.35 6.34
CA ALA A 9 1.32 5.87 5.12
C ALA A 9 0.85 5.05 3.91
N ILE A 10 0.65 5.72 2.78
CA ILE A 10 0.40 5.09 1.48
C ILE A 10 1.61 5.38 0.59
N LEU A 11 2.27 4.33 0.11
CA LEU A 11 3.46 4.44 -0.73
C LEU A 11 3.20 3.78 -2.09
N ALA A 12 3.49 4.50 -3.18
CA ALA A 12 3.41 4.00 -4.55
C ALA A 12 4.79 4.15 -5.21
N GLY A 13 5.35 3.07 -5.75
CA GLY A 13 6.75 3.05 -6.18
C GLY A 13 7.17 1.93 -7.13
N GLY A 14 6.22 1.17 -7.68
CA GLY A 14 6.46 -0.01 -8.52
C GLY A 14 5.74 -1.24 -7.96
N CYS A 15 6.28 -2.42 -8.25
CA CYS A 15 5.66 -3.69 -7.87
C CYS A 15 5.42 -3.77 -6.35
N PHE A 16 4.15 -3.82 -5.95
CA PHE A 16 3.77 -3.82 -4.54
C PHE A 16 4.28 -5.06 -3.78
N TRP A 17 4.50 -6.21 -4.45
CA TRP A 17 5.09 -7.39 -3.81
C TRP A 17 6.51 -7.13 -3.29
N GLY A 18 7.34 -6.47 -4.10
CA GLY A 18 8.68 -6.10 -3.70
C GLY A 18 8.68 -5.04 -2.60
N MET A 19 7.79 -4.04 -2.71
CA MET A 19 7.69 -3.00 -1.70
C MET A 19 7.16 -3.50 -0.36
N GLU A 20 6.11 -4.31 -0.35
CA GLU A 20 5.55 -4.89 0.88
C GLU A 20 6.60 -5.68 1.65
N GLU A 21 7.37 -6.53 0.96
CA GLU A 21 8.47 -7.32 1.51
C GLU A 21 9.56 -6.43 2.16
N LEU A 22 9.88 -5.30 1.52
CA LEU A 22 10.85 -4.34 2.06
C LEU A 22 10.28 -3.58 3.28
N LEU A 23 9.02 -3.15 3.19
CA LEU A 23 8.36 -2.33 4.22
C LEU A 23 8.07 -3.14 5.48
N ARG A 24 7.60 -4.39 5.36
CA ARG A 24 7.34 -5.26 6.51
C ARG A 24 8.59 -5.61 7.30
N ALA A 25 9.77 -5.53 6.67
CA ALA A 25 11.05 -5.77 7.33
C ALA A 25 11.53 -4.57 8.16
N ILE A 26 10.89 -3.41 8.05
CA ILE A 26 11.26 -2.20 8.79
C ILE A 26 10.77 -2.32 10.24
N PRO A 27 11.66 -2.18 11.24
CA PRO A 27 11.26 -2.20 12.64
C PRO A 27 10.36 -0.99 12.97
N GLY A 28 9.19 -1.26 13.54
CA GLY A 28 8.15 -0.26 13.82
C GLY A 28 6.92 -0.38 12.91
N VAL A 29 7.02 -1.14 11.82
CA VAL A 29 5.86 -1.50 11.00
C VAL A 29 5.02 -2.56 11.70
N LEU A 30 3.72 -2.30 11.80
CA LEU A 30 2.74 -3.15 12.47
C LEU A 30 1.94 -3.97 11.46
N GLU A 31 1.53 -3.34 10.36
CA GLU A 31 0.74 -3.96 9.31
C GLU A 31 1.11 -3.36 7.95
N THR A 32 1.12 -4.20 6.91
CA THR A 32 1.24 -3.79 5.51
C THR A 32 0.12 -4.43 4.71
N ASP A 33 -0.46 -3.66 3.78
CA ASP A 33 -1.55 -4.12 2.92
C ASP A 33 -1.33 -3.57 1.50
N VAL A 34 -1.52 -4.43 0.50
CA VAL A 34 -1.26 -4.09 -0.91
C VAL A 34 -2.54 -3.77 -1.65
N GLY A 35 -2.49 -2.81 -2.55
CA GLY A 35 -3.64 -2.43 -3.35
C GLY A 35 -3.31 -1.44 -4.45
N TYR A 36 -4.35 -0.74 -4.89
CA TYR A 36 -4.31 0.16 -6.02
C TYR A 36 -4.94 1.50 -5.62
N THR A 37 -4.28 2.61 -5.96
CA THR A 37 -4.82 3.95 -5.69
C THR A 37 -4.41 4.96 -6.77
N GLY A 38 -5.06 6.13 -6.78
CA GLY A 38 -4.73 7.23 -7.70
C GLY A 38 -5.40 7.17 -9.08
N GLY A 39 -6.12 6.09 -9.41
CA GLY A 39 -6.92 6.00 -10.62
C GLY A 39 -8.35 6.49 -10.44
N TRP A 40 -9.16 6.37 -11.49
CA TRP A 40 -10.55 6.83 -11.52
C TRP A 40 -11.59 5.72 -11.31
N LEU A 41 -11.19 4.46 -11.31
CA LEU A 41 -12.06 3.32 -11.05
C LEU A 41 -12.31 3.18 -9.54
N GLU A 42 -13.57 3.03 -9.12
CA GLU A 42 -13.92 2.91 -7.70
C GLU A 42 -13.50 1.57 -7.08
N HIS A 43 -13.59 0.46 -7.83
CA HIS A 43 -13.17 -0.87 -7.39
C HIS A 43 -12.27 -1.53 -8.44
N PRO A 44 -11.02 -1.07 -8.60
CA PRO A 44 -10.11 -1.64 -9.58
C PRO A 44 -9.77 -3.10 -9.22
N THR A 45 -9.88 -3.99 -10.20
CA THR A 45 -9.35 -5.35 -10.06
C THR A 45 -7.94 -5.43 -10.66
N TYR A 46 -7.18 -6.48 -10.31
CA TYR A 46 -5.86 -6.74 -10.89
C TYR A 46 -5.88 -6.71 -12.44
N HIS A 47 -6.98 -7.16 -13.05
CA HIS A 47 -7.12 -7.19 -14.51
C HIS A 47 -7.23 -5.77 -15.11
N ASP A 48 -7.87 -4.84 -14.38
CA ASP A 48 -8.04 -3.46 -14.82
C ASP A 48 -6.75 -2.63 -14.69
N THR A 49 -5.83 -3.04 -13.81
CA THR A 49 -4.61 -2.30 -13.48
C THR A 49 -3.37 -2.80 -14.23
N HIS A 50 -3.36 -4.07 -14.67
CA HIS A 50 -2.28 -4.67 -15.45
C HIS A 50 -1.82 -3.78 -16.62
N ASP A 51 -2.73 -3.23 -17.42
CA ASP A 51 -2.39 -2.46 -18.62
C ASP A 51 -2.02 -0.99 -18.33
N SER A 52 -1.98 -0.57 -17.05
CA SER A 52 -1.88 0.85 -16.64
C SER A 52 -3.00 1.75 -17.21
N LYS A 53 -4.06 1.14 -17.79
CA LYS A 53 -5.15 1.84 -18.48
C LYS A 53 -6.18 2.43 -17.53
N SER A 54 -6.23 1.99 -16.29
CA SER A 54 -7.18 2.45 -15.27
C SER A 54 -6.67 3.66 -14.45
N GLY A 55 -5.43 4.09 -14.70
CA GLY A 55 -4.76 5.19 -14.00
C GLY A 55 -4.38 4.88 -12.56
N HIS A 56 -4.66 3.67 -12.07
CA HIS A 56 -4.31 3.24 -10.73
C HIS A 56 -2.84 2.83 -10.65
N ALA A 57 -2.17 3.28 -9.59
CA ALA A 57 -0.82 2.91 -9.25
C ALA A 57 -0.81 1.80 -8.19
N GLU A 58 0.08 0.84 -8.38
CA GLU A 58 0.43 -0.16 -7.37
C GLU A 58 0.93 0.54 -6.10
N SER A 59 0.23 0.30 -5.00
CA SER A 59 0.41 1.02 -3.74
C SER A 59 0.39 0.09 -2.54
N VAL A 60 1.13 0.46 -1.50
CA VAL A 60 1.21 -0.27 -0.23
C VAL A 60 0.77 0.66 0.89
N ARG A 61 -0.21 0.21 1.67
CA ARG A 61 -0.66 0.83 2.92
C ARG A 61 0.17 0.28 4.05
N VAL A 62 0.83 1.14 4.81
CA VAL A 62 1.70 0.77 5.93
C VAL A 62 1.16 1.41 7.20
N VAL A 63 0.89 0.59 8.20
CA VAL A 63 0.55 1.02 9.56
C VAL A 63 1.79 0.88 10.42
N PHE A 64 2.23 1.96 11.07
CA PHE A 64 3.46 1.96 11.87
C PHE A 64 3.28 2.72 13.20
N ASP A 65 4.15 2.40 14.15
CA ASP A 65 4.30 3.11 15.43
C ASP A 65 5.42 4.16 15.25
N PRO A 66 5.12 5.47 15.34
CA PRO A 66 6.09 6.54 15.11
C PRO A 66 7.16 6.69 16.20
#